data_AF-A0A9W7D235-F1
#
_entry.id   AF-A0A9W7D235-F1
#
_cell.length_a   1.000
_cell.length_b   1.000
_cell.length_c   1.000
_cell.angle_alpha   90.00
_cell.angle_beta   90.00
_cell.angle_gamma   90.00
#
_symmetry.space_group_name_H-M   'P 1'
#
loop_
_entity.id
_entity.type
_entity.pdbx_description
1 polymer ?
#
loop_
_entity_poly.entity_id
_entity_poly.type
_entity_poly.pdbx_seq_one_letter_code
_entity_poly.pdbx_strand_id
1 'polypeptide(L)' 'MVATSAWMMMFGPKEAGGAKWVTPEKELASPIDSSGLTQLAEQTKCLLEAMGFECAAIPSKVALQIWELGDAS' A
#
# COMPACT_ATOMS: atom_id res chain seq x y z
N MET A 1 15.82 -13.16 2.66
CA MET A 1 14.79 -12.54 1.81
C MET A 1 13.70 -12.03 2.73
N VAL A 2 13.47 -10.72 2.78
CA VAL A 2 12.26 -10.18 3.43
C VAL A 2 11.10 -10.71 2.60
N ALA A 3 10.25 -11.53 3.19
CA ALA A 3 9.04 -11.98 2.53
C ALA A 3 8.17 -10.74 2.31
N THR A 4 8.13 -10.24 1.08
CA THR A 4 7.21 -9.16 0.72
C THR A 4 5.81 -9.67 1.00
N SER A 5 5.09 -9.00 1.90
CA SER A 5 3.72 -9.38 2.25
C SER A 5 2.89 -9.55 0.99
N ALA A 6 2.13 -10.64 0.89
CA ALA A 6 1.26 -10.92 -0.26
C ALA A 6 0.34 -9.74 -0.58
N TRP A 7 -0.05 -8.99 0.45
CA TRP A 7 -0.77 -7.73 0.35
C TRP A 7 0.01 -6.63 -0.40
N MET A 8 1.29 -6.39 -0.06
CA MET A 8 2.14 -5.43 -0.77
C MET A 8 2.32 -5.79 -2.25
N MET A 9 2.36 -7.09 -2.58
CA MET A 9 2.43 -7.54 -3.97
C MET A 9 1.17 -7.20 -4.77
N MET A 10 0.00 -7.05 -4.15
CA MET A 10 -1.25 -6.70 -4.85
C MET A 10 -1.22 -5.29 -5.44
N PHE A 11 -0.42 -4.39 -4.87
CA PHE A 11 -0.22 -3.04 -5.41
C PHE A 11 0.67 -3.03 -6.66
N GLY A 12 1.38 -4.14 -6.92
CA GLY A 12 2.41 -4.23 -7.96
C GLY A 12 3.42 -3.08 -7.91
N PRO A 13 3.98 -2.74 -6.73
CA PRO A 13 4.84 -1.59 -6.58
C PRO A 13 6.12 -1.80 -7.39
N LYS A 14 6.34 -0.93 -8.36
CA LYS A 14 7.57 -0.90 -9.15
C LYS A 14 8.35 0.33 -8.76
N GLU A 15 9.63 0.19 -8.42
CA GLU A 15 10.49 1.35 -8.22
C GLU A 15 10.52 2.16 -9.51
N ALA A 16 10.01 3.39 -9.45
CA ALA A 16 10.18 4.34 -10.53
C ALA A 16 11.69 4.62 -10.59
N GLY A 17 12.32 4.37 -11.73
CA GLY A 17 13.77 4.44 -11.90
C GLY A 17 14.33 5.79 -11.44
N GLY A 18 14.85 5.82 -10.21
CA GLY A 18 15.31 7.03 -9.53
C GLY A 18 14.48 7.43 -8.31
N ALA A 19 14.17 6.47 -7.42
CA ALA A 19 13.42 6.61 -6.15
C ALA A 19 13.79 7.88 -5.36
N LYS A 20 13.22 9.01 -5.78
CA LYS A 20 13.32 10.29 -5.10
C LYS A 20 12.01 10.44 -4.37
N TRP A 21 12.07 10.27 -3.06
CA TRP A 21 10.94 10.44 -2.16
C TRP A 21 10.35 11.83 -2.44
N VAL A 22 9.19 11.86 -3.11
CA VAL A 22 8.67 13.09 -3.73
C VAL A 22 8.05 13.97 -2.65
N THR A 23 7.26 13.38 -1.75
CA THR A 23 6.59 14.09 -0.64
C THR A 23 6.12 13.13 0.47
N PRO A 24 7.03 12.35 1.09
CA PRO A 24 6.66 11.40 2.15
C PRO A 24 6.14 12.09 3.41
N GLU A 25 6.60 13.30 3.71
CA GLU A 25 6.28 14.03 4.95
C GLU A 25 4.78 14.28 5.10
N LYS A 26 4.07 14.54 4.00
CA LYS A 26 2.63 14.80 4.01
C LYS A 26 1.81 13.53 4.25
N GLU A 27 2.23 12.41 3.67
CA GLU A 27 1.56 11.12 3.84
C GLU A 27 1.87 10.48 5.20
N LEU A 28 3.02 10.81 5.80
CA LEU A 28 3.40 10.41 7.18
C LEU A 28 2.91 11.38 8.27
N ALA A 29 2.44 12.58 7.91
CA ALA A 29 2.00 13.60 8.87
C ALA A 29 0.68 13.24 9.58
N SER A 30 -0.17 12.42 8.94
CA SER A 30 -1.40 11.92 9.53
C SER A 30 -1.27 10.43 9.81
N PRO A 31 -1.75 9.93 10.97
CA PRO A 31 -1.90 8.49 11.15
C PRO A 31 -2.79 7.95 10.03
N ILE A 32 -2.39 6.80 9.48
CA ILE A 32 -3.17 6.13 8.45
C ILE A 32 -4.52 5.74 9.05
N ASP A 33 -5.60 6.30 8.49
CA ASP A 33 -6.94 5.97 8.95
C ASP A 33 -7.24 4.51 8.59
N SER A 34 -7.25 3.68 9.63
CA SER A 34 -7.41 2.24 9.54
C SER A 34 -8.89 1.82 9.64
N SER A 35 -9.83 2.79 9.61
CA SER A 35 -11.25 2.54 9.89
C SER A 35 -11.95 1.75 8.77
N GLY A 36 -11.33 1.65 7.59
CA GLY A 36 -11.84 0.82 6.49
C GLY A 36 -10.74 0.36 5.54
N LEU A 37 -10.80 -0.92 5.14
CA LEU A 37 -9.77 -1.52 4.27
C LEU A 37 -9.61 -0.81 2.92
N THR A 38 -10.69 -0.28 2.33
CA THR A 38 -10.61 0.48 1.08
C THR A 38 -9.77 1.75 1.27
N GLN A 39 -10.02 2.47 2.36
CA GLN A 39 -9.34 3.72 2.67
C GLN A 39 -7.87 3.47 3.04
N LEU A 40 -7.60 2.40 3.79
CA LEU A 40 -6.25 1.90 4.07
C LEU A 40 -5.48 1.59 2.78
N ALA A 41 -6.12 0.94 1.80
CA ALA A 41 -5.49 0.62 0.52
C ALA A 41 -5.20 1.87 -0.31
N GLU A 42 -6.11 2.84 -0.37
CA GLU A 42 -5.88 4.11 -1.05
C GLU A 42 -4.73 4.90 -0.41
N GLN A 43 -4.70 5.00 0.92
CA GLN A 43 -3.63 5.65 1.68
C GLN A 43 -2.28 4.96 1.46
N THR A 44 -2.26 3.62 1.45
CA THR A 44 -1.03 2.84 1.20
C THR A 44 -0.50 3.09 -0.21
N LYS A 45 -1.39 3.19 -1.21
CA LYS A 45 -1.01 3.52 -2.59
C LYS A 45 -0.42 4.94 -2.69
N CYS A 46 -1.06 5.93 -2.07
CA CYS A 46 -0.53 7.30 -2.03
C CYS A 46 0.84 7.36 -1.35
N LEU A 47 1.05 6.61 -0.26
CA LEU A 47 2.34 6.50 0.41
C LEU A 47 3.41 5.88 -0.50
N LEU A 48 3.08 4.78 -1.20
CA LEU A 48 3.98 4.14 -2.16
C LEU A 48 4.38 5.10 -3.29
N GLU A 49 3.41 5.83 -3.86
CA GLU A 49 3.66 6.87 -4.86
C GLU A 49 4.54 8.00 -4.32
N ALA A 50 4.31 8.44 -3.08
CA ALA A 50 5.13 9.46 -2.42
C ALA A 50 6.57 8.98 -2.13
N MET A 51 6.76 7.69 -1.89
CA MET A 51 8.08 7.06 -1.74
C MET A 51 8.80 6.84 -3.08
N GLY A 52 8.13 7.07 -4.22
CA GLY A 52 8.70 6.89 -5.56
C GLY A 52 8.45 5.51 -6.16
N PHE A 53 7.43 4.79 -5.69
CA PHE A 53 6.95 3.56 -6.28
C PHE A 53 5.73 3.82 -7.15
N GLU A 54 5.73 3.28 -8.37
CA GLU A 54 4.56 3.23 -9.22
C GLU A 54 3.74 1.99 -8.85
N CYS A 55 2.52 2.19 -8.35
CA CYS A 55 1.58 1.10 -8.09
C CYS A 55 0.75 0.82 -9.34
N ALA A 56 0.79 -0.41 -9.84
CA ALA A 56 0.02 -0.82 -11.01
C ALA A 56 -1.47 -0.97 -10.72
N ALA A 57 -1.85 -1.23 -9.46
CA ALA A 57 -3.23 -1.45 -9.06
C ALA A 57 -3.47 -1.04 -7.59
N ILE A 58 -4.73 -0.82 -7.25
CA ILE A 58 -5.21 -0.75 -5.87
C ILE A 58 -5.94 -2.07 -5.59
N PRO A 59 -5.61 -2.80 -4.51
CA PRO A 59 -6.31 -4.02 -4.17
C PRO A 59 -7.80 -3.73 -3.92
N SER A 60 -8.66 -4.53 -4.53
CA SER A 60 -10.11 -4.39 -4.39
C SER A 60 -10.58 -4.78 -3.00
N LYS A 61 -11.70 -4.23 -2.54
CA LYS A 61 -12.31 -4.56 -1.22
C LYS A 61 -12.43 -6.06 -0.96
N VAL A 62 -12.74 -6.86 -1.99
CA VAL A 62 -12.81 -8.33 -1.88
C VAL A 62 -11.45 -8.96 -1.60
N ALA A 63 -10.40 -8.55 -2.32
CA ALA A 63 -9.04 -9.05 -2.10
C ALA A 63 -8.52 -8.65 -0.70
N LEU A 64 -8.91 -7.46 -0.26
CA LEU A 64 -8.65 -6.94 1.08
C LEU A 64 -9.34 -7.76 2.17
N GLN A 65 -10.63 -8.11 2.01
CA GLN A 65 -11.35 -8.95 2.96
C GLN A 65 -10.87 -10.40 3.00
N ILE A 66 -10.44 -10.95 1.86
CA ILE A 66 -9.85 -12.30 1.81
C ILE A 66 -8.55 -12.35 2.62
N TRP A 67 -7.76 -11.28 2.62
CA TRP A 67 -6.54 -11.21 3.40
C TRP A 67 -6.80 -11.15 4.92
N GLU A 68 -7.76 -10.33 5.39
CA GLU A 68 -8.15 -10.32 6.82
C GLU A 68 -8.57 -11.71 7.32
N LEU A 69 -9.23 -12.49 6.45
CA LEU A 69 -9.65 -13.86 6.79
C LEU A 69 -8.48 -14.85 6.82
N GLY A 70 -7.41 -14.60 6.06
CA GLY A 70 -6.24 -15.47 5.97
C GLY A 70 -5.29 -15.38 7.17
N ASP A 71 -5.36 -14.31 7.96
CA ASP A 71 -4.59 -14.14 9.21
C ASP A 71 -5.32 -14.71 10.44
N ALA A 72 -6.62 -15.01 10.31
CA ALA A 72 -7.49 -15.45 11.40
C ALA A 72 -7.60 -16.98 11.59
N SER A 73 -6.66 -17.79 11.08
CA SER A 73 -6.68 -19.27 11.19
C SER A 73 -5.51 -19.85 11.97
#